data_AF-A0A940V5V3-F1
#
_entry.id   AF-A0A940V5V3-F1
#
_cell.length_a   1.000
_cell.length_b   1.000
_cell.length_c   1.000
_cell.angle_alpha   90.00
_cell.angle_beta   90.00
_cell.angle_gamma   90.00
#
_symmetry.space_group_name_H-M   'P 1'
#
loop_
_entity.id
_entity.type
_entity.pdbx_description
1 polymer ?
#
loop_
_entity_poly.entity_id
_entity_poly.type
_entity_poly.pdbx_seq_one_letter_code
_entity_poly.pdbx_strand_id
1 'polypeptide(L)' 'LKVNGRDLIDIGMKPGKEMGVILYDLLTEVLERPSLNERDTLLSMASERIKERKA' A
#
# COMPACT_ATOMS: atom_id res chain seq x y z
N LEU A 1 3.33 2.21 -9.43
CA LEU A 1 2.22 2.64 -8.54
C LEU A 1 2.32 4.13 -8.29
N LYS A 2 1.21 4.83 -8.01
CA LYS A 2 1.20 6.23 -7.58
C LYS A 2 1.58 6.45 -6.11
N VAL A 3 1.95 5.37 -5.42
CA VAL A 3 2.55 5.39 -4.08
C VAL A 3 3.86 4.61 -4.09
N ASN A 4 4.73 4.90 -3.14
CA ASN A 4 6.00 4.21 -2.91
C ASN A 4 6.22 3.96 -1.40
N GLY A 5 7.38 3.38 -1.06
CA GLY A 5 7.70 3.06 0.33
C GLY A 5 7.76 4.28 1.27
N ARG A 6 8.09 5.47 0.76
CA ARG A 6 8.08 6.71 1.56
C ARG A 6 6.67 7.09 1.97
N ASP A 7 5.71 7.00 1.06
CA ASP A 7 4.30 7.28 1.37
C ASP A 7 3.79 6.33 2.47
N LEU A 8 4.21 5.06 2.43
CA LEU A 8 3.86 4.08 3.48
C LEU A 8 4.47 4.44 4.84
N ILE A 9 5.70 4.94 4.86
CA ILE A 9 6.36 5.41 6.10
C ILE A 9 5.59 6.61 6.67
N ASP A 10 5.19 7.56 5.82
CA ASP A 10 4.50 8.77 6.25
C ASP A 10 3.11 8.46 6.87
N ILE A 11 2.47 7.34 6.52
CA ILE A 11 1.22 6.87 7.16
C ILE A 11 1.45 5.94 8.37
N GLY A 12 2.69 5.85 8.86
CA GLY A 12 3.02 5.13 10.10
C GLY A 12 3.49 3.68 9.92
N MET A 13 3.90 3.28 8.72
CA MET A 13 4.57 2.00 8.50
C MET A 13 6.05 2.09 8.90
N LYS A 14 6.56 1.08 9.62
CA LYS A 14 8.01 0.95 9.84
C LYS A 14 8.67 0.28 8.63
N PRO A 15 9.86 0.73 8.19
CA PRO A 15 10.62 0.05 7.15
C PRO A 15 10.87 -1.42 7.49
N GLY A 16 10.72 -2.32 6.51
CA GLY A 16 10.93 -3.75 6.70
C GLY A 16 10.27 -4.59 5.60
N LYS A 17 10.37 -5.92 5.75
CA LYS A 17 9.85 -6.91 4.77
C LYS A 17 8.37 -6.68 4.42
N GLU A 18 7.56 -6.34 5.43
CA GLU A 18 6.12 -6.08 5.25
C GLU A 18 5.83 -4.97 4.24
N MET A 19 6.74 -4.00 4.06
CA MET A 19 6.56 -2.92 3.08
C MET A 19 6.50 -3.46 1.66
N GLY A 20 7.38 -4.41 1.33
CA GLY A 20 7.37 -5.07 0.03
C GLY A 20 6.09 -5.87 -0.20
N VAL A 21 5.59 -6.53 0.86
CA VAL A 21 4.33 -7.29 0.80
C VAL A 21 3.15 -6.37 0.49
N ILE A 22 3.03 -5.23 1.18
CA ILE A 22 1.94 -4.28 0.94
C ILE A 22 2.04 -3.64 -0.45
N LEU A 23 3.24 -3.26 -0.89
CA LEU A 23 3.41 -2.71 -2.24
C LEU A 23 3.10 -3.74 -3.33
N TYR A 24 3.42 -5.01 -3.11
CA TYR A 24 3.09 -6.10 -4.03
C TYR A 24 1.58 -6.36 -4.10
N ASP A 25 0.91 -6.37 -2.95
CA ASP A 25 -0.54 -6.46 -2.84
C ASP A 25 -1.25 -5.35 -3.64
N LEU A 26 -0.85 -4.10 -3.43
CA LEU A 26 -1.39 -2.95 -4.16
C LEU A 26 -1.10 -3.03 -5.66
N LEU A 27 0.09 -3.53 -6.04
CA LEU A 27 0.43 -3.75 -7.43
C LEU A 27 -0.50 -4.76 -8.09
N THR A 28 -0.79 -5.86 -7.40
CA THR A 28 -1.70 -6.90 -7.90
C THR A 28 -3.09 -6.35 -8.18
N GLU A 29 -3.65 -5.57 -7.25
CA GLU A 29 -4.96 -4.92 -7.43
C GLU A 29 -4.97 -3.93 -8.61
N VAL A 30 -3.88 -3.16 -8.78
CA VAL A 30 -3.76 -2.20 -9.89
C VAL A 30 -3.62 -2.90 -11.25
N LEU A 31 -2.97 -4.06 -11.29
CA LEU A 31 -2.89 -4.86 -12.52
C LEU A 31 -4.28 -5.35 -12.95
N GLU A 32 -5.14 -5.73 -12.01
CA GLU A 32 -6.52 -6.12 -12.29
C GLU A 32 -7.42 -4.92 -12.61
N ARG A 33 -7.24 -3.81 -11.88
CA ARG A 33 -8.04 -2.60 -11.99
C ARG A 33 -7.14 -1.37 -12.05
N PRO A 34 -6.70 -0.97 -13.27
CA PRO A 34 -5.80 0.17 -13.44
C PRO A 34 -6.33 1.49 -12.87
N SER A 35 -7.65 1.64 -12.75
CA SER A 35 -8.32 2.79 -12.14
C SER A 35 -8.05 2.96 -10.64
N LEU A 36 -7.56 1.92 -9.95
CA LEU A 36 -7.17 2.02 -8.54
C LEU A 36 -5.83 2.72 -8.35
N ASN A 37 -5.04 2.92 -9.42
CA ASN A 37 -3.71 3.50 -9.35
C ASN A 37 -3.75 5.03 -9.17
N GLU A 38 -4.51 5.49 -8.19
CA GLU A 38 -4.58 6.87 -7.73
C GLU A 38 -4.03 6.95 -6.30
N ARG A 39 -3.30 8.02 -6.00
CA ARG A 39 -2.49 8.10 -4.78
C ARG A 39 -3.33 7.89 -3.51
N ASP A 40 -4.43 8.63 -3.37
CA ASP A 40 -5.27 8.60 -2.16
C ASP A 40 -6.01 7.27 -2.00
N THR A 41 -6.43 6.66 -3.11
CA THR A 41 -7.01 5.31 -3.15
C THR A 41 -5.99 4.28 -2.63
N LEU A 42 -4.78 4.27 -3.18
CA LEU A 42 -3.73 3.33 -2.77
C LEU A 42 -3.28 3.54 -1.33
N LEU A 43 -3.25 4.79 -0.84
CA LEU A 43 -2.93 5.07 0.58
C LEU A 43 -4.02 4.57 1.52
N SER A 44 -5.28 4.71 1.14
CA SER A 44 -6.41 4.20 1.92
C SER A 44 -6.36 2.67 2.02
N MET A 45 -6.17 1.99 0.89
CA MET A 45 -5.98 0.54 0.82
C MET A 45 -4.74 0.08 1.61
N ALA A 46 -3.63 0.81 1.51
CA ALA A 46 -2.43 0.50 2.28
C ALA A 46 -2.68 0.60 3.79
N SER A 47 -3.35 1.67 4.24
CA SER A 47 -3.71 1.87 5.64
C SER A 47 -4.59 0.74 6.19
N GLU A 48 -5.56 0.27 5.42
CA GLU A 48 -6.39 -0.90 5.79
C GLU A 48 -5.54 -2.17 5.92
N ARG A 49 -4.73 -2.48 4.91
CA ARG A 49 -3.82 -3.64 4.91
C ARG A 49 -2.80 -3.62 6.06
N ILE A 50 -2.34 -2.43 6.48
CA ILE A 50 -1.45 -2.26 7.64
C ILE A 50 -2.20 -2.58 8.94
N LYS A 51 -3.48 -2.19 9.07
CA LYS A 51 -4.28 -2.46 10.26
C LYS A 51 -4.59 -3.95 10.40
N GLU A 52 -4.98 -4.59 9.30
CA GLU A 52 -5.30 -6.03 9.26
C GLU A 52 -4.14 -6.92 9.71
N ARG A 53 -2.90 -6.58 9.34
CA ARG A 53 -1.70 -7.34 9.73
C ARG A 53 -1.21 -7.07 11.16
N LYS A 54 -1.73 -6.02 11.81
CA LYS A 54 -1.40 -5.69 13.20
C LYS A 54 -2.39 -6.31 14.19
N ALA A 55 -3.55 -6.77 13.71
CA ALA A 55 -4.55 -7.50 14.48
C ALA A 55 -4.17 -8.98 14.61
#